data_AF-A0A7X3TJA0-F1
#
_entry.id   AF-A0A7X3TJA0-F1
#
_cell.length_a   1.000
_cell.length_b   1.000
_cell.length_c   1.000
_cell.angle_alpha   90.00
_cell.angle_beta   90.00
_cell.angle_gamma   90.00
#
_symmetry.space_group_name_H-M   'P 1'
#
loop_
_entity.id
_entity.type
_entity.pdbx_description
1 polymer ?
#
loop_
_entity_poly.entity_id
_entity_poly.type
_entity_poly.pdbx_seq_one_letter_code
_entity_poly.pdbx_strand_id
1 'polypeptide(L)'
;MRVTVDASVAVKWFVEEDGRPEALTLTGPRIERHAPDLILPECANVIWKKHRRGEIASAQAFVDEVARMSEAVALLPGAELVREAAKIALEAGHPVYDCFYIACAKLTDSILVTSDRRLPNIVTRWAPAVTAVTLEDEKAMARIEAAGVRFIISPAKVEELIEAWDRFMATWDSVLKDTFSSASTERPRIISHEHRDLAKNLVQTSPTYRRLIEMVQNLDQEERVDLIVLASAGRGERTTRRHLLDRALHMVDELDIIDIVHLGVDWREGRARLAG
;
A
#
# COMPACT_ATOMS: atom_id res chain seq x y z
N MET A 1 -7.64 -0.31 3.29
CA MET A 1 -8.08 -0.93 4.57
C MET A 1 -7.83 0.08 5.66
N ARG A 2 -8.75 0.27 6.63
CA ARG A 2 -8.58 1.24 7.71
C ARG A 2 -8.30 0.57 9.04
N VAL A 3 -7.30 1.07 9.76
CA VAL A 3 -6.98 0.63 11.11
C VAL A 3 -6.82 1.84 12.02
N THR A 4 -7.27 1.71 13.27
CA THR A 4 -6.85 2.61 14.34
C THR A 4 -5.78 1.89 15.15
N VAL A 5 -4.64 2.52 15.38
CA VAL A 5 -3.56 1.96 16.19
C VAL A 5 -3.46 2.71 17.51
N ASP A 6 -3.19 1.98 18.59
CA ASP A 6 -2.87 2.62 19.86
C ASP A 6 -1.37 2.86 20.05
N ALA A 7 -1.01 3.62 21.09
CA ALA A 7 0.39 3.88 21.41
C ALA A 7 1.19 2.60 21.70
N SER A 8 0.53 1.56 22.23
CA SER A 8 1.19 0.27 22.53
C SER A 8 1.65 -0.45 21.25
N VAL A 9 0.95 -0.25 20.13
CA VAL A 9 1.33 -0.74 18.80
C VAL A 9 2.33 0.21 18.15
N ALA A 10 2.06 1.52 18.14
CA ALA A 10 2.88 2.48 17.40
C ALA A 10 4.32 2.58 17.93
N VAL A 11 4.55 2.44 19.24
CA VAL A 11 5.91 2.40 19.82
C VAL A 11 6.76 1.28 19.20
N LYS A 12 6.14 0.15 18.85
CA LYS A 12 6.82 -1.01 18.27
C LYS A 12 7.33 -0.77 16.85
N TRP A 13 6.90 0.28 16.17
CA TRP A 13 7.48 0.68 14.88
C TRP A 13 8.89 1.24 15.05
N PHE A 14 9.17 1.86 16.19
CA PHE A 14 10.43 2.56 16.42
C PHE A 14 11.35 1.78 17.38
N VAL A 15 10.77 1.15 18.40
CA VAL A 15 11.51 0.39 19.40
C VAL A 15 11.41 -1.11 19.12
N GLU A 16 12.50 -1.84 19.32
CA GLU A 16 12.52 -3.31 19.28
C GLU A 16 11.77 -3.87 20.50
N GLU A 17 10.65 -4.55 20.26
CA GLU A 17 9.80 -5.18 21.28
C GLU A 17 9.10 -6.41 20.69
N ASP A 18 8.64 -7.31 21.57
CA ASP A 18 7.74 -8.40 21.20
C ASP A 18 6.50 -7.85 20.47
N GLY A 19 6.11 -8.48 19.36
CA GLY A 19 5.01 -7.99 18.51
C GLY A 19 5.42 -6.95 17.46
N ARG A 20 6.71 -6.58 17.37
CA ARG A 20 7.20 -5.65 16.35
C ARG A 20 6.97 -6.13 14.91
N PRO A 21 7.26 -7.39 14.53
CA PRO A 21 6.99 -7.86 13.17
C PRO A 21 5.53 -7.64 12.75
N GLU A 22 4.60 -7.95 13.65
CA GLU A 22 3.16 -7.79 13.48
C GLU A 22 2.79 -6.30 13.40
N ALA A 23 3.35 -5.45 14.27
CA ALA A 23 3.13 -4.01 14.22
C ALA A 23 3.61 -3.40 12.89
N LEU A 24 4.74 -3.85 12.36
CA LEU A 24 5.29 -3.40 11.08
C LEU A 24 4.42 -3.83 9.89
N THR A 25 3.56 -4.86 10.00
CA THR A 25 2.58 -5.18 8.95
C THR A 25 1.61 -4.02 8.69
N LEU A 26 1.30 -3.24 9.73
CA LEU A 26 0.35 -2.13 9.69
C LEU A 26 0.91 -0.89 8.99
N THR A 27 2.22 -0.80 8.75
CA THR A 27 2.84 0.31 8.02
C THR A 27 2.78 0.13 6.50
N GLY A 28 2.07 -0.89 6.02
CA GLY A 28 1.83 -1.10 4.59
C GLY A 28 1.10 0.08 3.95
N PRO A 29 1.37 0.37 2.67
CA PRO A 29 0.99 1.64 2.06
C PRO A 29 -0.51 1.79 1.77
N ARG A 30 -1.24 0.67 1.59
CA ARG A 30 -2.71 0.67 1.43
C ARG A 30 -3.47 0.46 2.73
N ILE A 31 -2.77 0.62 3.85
CA ILE A 31 -3.33 0.63 5.20
C ILE A 31 -3.45 2.09 5.64
N GLU A 32 -4.67 2.60 5.57
CA GLU A 32 -5.07 3.88 6.13
C GLU A 32 -5.03 3.76 7.66
N ARG A 33 -4.10 4.45 8.29
CA ARG A 33 -3.89 4.42 9.73
C ARG A 33 -4.48 5.66 10.37
N HIS A 34 -5.21 5.46 11.46
CA HIS A 34 -5.82 6.51 12.27
C HIS A 34 -5.38 6.38 13.73
N ALA A 35 -5.40 7.50 14.45
CA ALA A 35 -5.24 7.52 15.90
C ALA A 35 -5.76 8.84 16.48
N PRO A 36 -6.17 8.90 17.75
CA PRO A 36 -6.28 10.17 18.47
C PRO A 36 -4.90 10.86 18.54
N ASP A 37 -4.87 12.19 18.52
CA ASP A 37 -3.65 13.00 18.73
C ASP A 37 -2.91 12.69 20.05
N LEU A 38 -3.63 12.14 21.03
CA LEU A 38 -3.11 11.55 22.27
C LEU A 38 -2.02 10.49 22.07
N ILE A 39 -1.98 9.82 20.91
CA ILE A 39 -0.93 8.84 20.60
C ILE A 39 0.48 9.45 20.71
N LEU A 40 0.63 10.74 20.36
CA LEU A 40 1.91 11.44 20.40
C LEU A 40 2.47 11.55 21.83
N PRO A 41 1.77 12.16 22.81
CA PRO A 41 2.26 12.21 24.18
C PRO A 41 2.34 10.84 24.85
N GLU A 42 1.50 9.86 24.48
CA GLU A 42 1.61 8.50 25.01
C GLU A 42 2.88 7.79 24.53
N CYS A 43 3.17 7.82 23.23
CA CYS A 43 4.41 7.28 22.68
C CYS A 43 5.64 7.97 23.29
N ALA A 44 5.63 9.31 23.39
CA ALA A 44 6.72 10.07 24.01
C ALA A 44 6.93 9.67 25.48
N ASN A 45 5.86 9.45 26.25
CA ASN A 45 5.93 8.98 27.63
C ASN A 45 6.51 7.56 27.74
N VAL A 46 6.16 6.66 26.81
CA VAL A 46 6.75 5.32 26.75
C VAL A 46 8.25 5.40 26.45
N ILE A 47 8.66 6.19 25.46
CA ILE A 47 10.08 6.42 25.12
C ILE A 47 10.84 6.96 26.34
N TRP A 48 10.30 7.97 27.02
CA TRP A 48 10.90 8.52 28.24
C TRP A 48 11.09 7.46 29.33
N LYS A 49 10.06 6.64 29.60
CA LYS A 49 10.15 5.55 30.58
C LYS A 49 11.23 4.54 30.21
N LYS A 50 11.32 4.16 28.93
CA LYS A 50 12.34 3.22 28.44
C LYS A 50 13.75 3.77 28.59
N HIS A 51 13.96 5.03 28.24
CA HIS A 51 15.24 5.70 28.42
C HIS A 51 15.65 5.74 29.89
N ARG A 52 14.71 6.10 30.78
CA ARG A 52 14.95 6.08 32.23
C ARG A 52 15.31 4.70 32.77
N ARG A 53 14.86 3.62 32.14
CA ARG A 53 15.19 2.23 32.49
C ARG A 53 16.46 1.72 31.82
N GLY A 54 17.10 2.53 30.97
CA GLY A 54 18.31 2.14 30.23
C GLY A 54 18.06 1.19 29.06
N GLU A 55 16.80 1.02 28.63
CA GLU A 55 16.43 0.13 27.51
C GLU A 55 16.79 0.72 26.14
N ILE A 56 16.93 2.05 26.06
CA ILE A 56 17.26 2.76 24.83
C ILE A 56 18.33 3.83 25.07
N ALA A 57 19.32 3.89 24.18
CA ALA A 57 20.45 4.80 24.29
C ALA A 57 20.11 6.24 23.88
N SER A 58 19.35 6.42 22.78
CA SER A 58 18.98 7.73 22.24
C SER A 58 17.46 7.91 22.24
N ALA A 59 16.92 8.62 23.23
CA ALA A 59 15.49 8.94 23.28
C ALA A 59 15.09 9.96 22.19
N GLN A 60 15.99 10.90 21.87
CA GLN A 60 15.67 12.01 20.97
C GLN A 60 15.34 11.54 19.56
N ALA A 61 16.11 10.57 19.02
CA ALA A 61 15.82 10.01 17.70
C ALA A 61 14.40 9.41 17.63
N PHE A 62 13.96 8.72 18.68
CA PHE A 62 12.61 8.18 18.73
C PHE A 62 11.53 9.25 18.89
N VAL A 63 11.80 10.31 19.64
CA VAL A 63 10.88 11.45 19.76
C VAL A 63 10.71 12.15 18.41
N ASP A 64 11.79 12.31 17.64
CA ASP A 64 11.74 12.93 16.31
C ASP A 64 10.95 12.07 15.31
N GLU A 65 11.01 10.74 15.43
CA GLU A 65 10.14 9.83 14.67
C GLU A 65 8.67 9.92 15.10
N VAL A 66 8.38 9.99 16.40
CA VAL A 66 7.01 10.20 16.90
C VAL A 66 6.44 11.53 16.41
N ALA A 67 7.24 12.59 16.36
CA ALA A 67 6.81 13.88 15.82
C ALA A 67 6.40 13.81 14.34
N ARG A 68 7.07 12.96 13.55
CA ARG A 68 6.74 12.69 12.14
C ARG A 68 5.60 11.69 11.94
N MET A 69 5.04 11.13 13.00
CA MET A 69 3.94 10.16 12.90
C MET A 69 2.72 10.71 12.15
N SER A 70 2.49 12.03 12.20
CA SER A 70 1.43 12.70 11.44
C SER A 70 1.55 12.57 9.91
N GLU A 71 2.73 12.24 9.39
CA GLU A 71 2.95 11.96 7.96
C GLU A 71 2.40 10.58 7.57
N ALA A 72 2.29 9.66 8.52
CA ALA A 72 1.98 8.25 8.29
C ALA A 72 0.67 7.78 8.96
N VAL A 73 0.14 8.56 9.91
CA VAL A 73 -1.08 8.28 10.66
C VAL A 73 -1.95 9.53 10.64
N ALA A 74 -3.20 9.39 10.20
CA ALA A 74 -4.18 10.44 10.28
C ALA A 74 -4.59 10.64 11.75
N LEU A 75 -4.11 11.73 12.36
CA LEU A 75 -4.37 12.08 13.75
C LEU A 75 -5.71 12.82 13.87
N LEU A 76 -6.58 12.33 14.75
CA LEU A 76 -7.87 12.94 15.04
C LEU A 76 -7.77 13.77 16.34
N PRO A 77 -8.25 15.02 16.34
CA PRO A 77 -8.22 15.86 17.54
C PRO A 77 -9.01 15.24 18.69
N GLY A 78 -8.43 15.18 19.89
CA GLY A 78 -9.11 14.65 21.06
C GLY A 78 -10.44 15.35 21.38
N ALA A 79 -10.57 16.64 21.03
CA ALA A 79 -11.81 17.39 21.20
C ALA A 79 -13.02 16.82 20.42
N GLU A 80 -12.77 16.15 19.29
CA GLU A 80 -13.83 15.50 18.50
C GLU A 80 -14.25 14.15 19.11
N LEU A 81 -13.33 13.50 19.81
CA LEU A 81 -13.49 12.15 20.35
C LEU A 81 -13.99 12.12 21.79
N VAL A 82 -13.73 13.19 22.56
CA VAL A 82 -13.91 13.22 24.02
C VAL A 82 -15.31 12.83 24.50
N ARG A 83 -16.36 13.22 23.76
CA ARG A 83 -17.75 12.92 24.14
C ARG A 83 -18.03 11.43 24.09
N GLU A 84 -17.63 10.78 22.99
CA GLU A 84 -17.84 9.35 22.81
C GLU A 84 -16.91 8.53 23.73
N ALA A 85 -15.65 8.95 23.85
CA ALA A 85 -14.68 8.32 24.74
C ALA A 85 -15.14 8.35 26.21
N ALA A 86 -15.60 9.51 26.70
CA ALA A 86 -16.11 9.66 28.06
C ALA A 86 -17.35 8.80 28.30
N LYS A 87 -18.26 8.70 27.33
CA LYS A 87 -19.43 7.84 27.43
C LYS A 87 -19.03 6.37 27.62
N ILE A 88 -18.15 5.85 26.75
CA ILE A 88 -17.66 4.48 26.83
C ILE A 88 -16.95 4.23 28.17
N ALA A 89 -16.10 5.17 28.60
CA ALA A 89 -15.35 5.07 29.86
C ALA A 89 -16.26 4.96 31.08
N LEU A 90 -17.32 5.78 31.14
CA LEU A 90 -18.29 5.77 32.24
C LEU A 90 -19.13 4.49 32.27
N GLU A 91 -19.57 4.01 31.10
CA GLU A 91 -20.36 2.78 30.99
C GLU A 91 -19.50 1.55 31.31
N ALA A 92 -18.25 1.53 30.84
CA ALA A 92 -17.33 0.40 31.02
C ALA A 92 -16.63 0.38 32.39
N GLY A 93 -16.57 1.51 33.10
CA GLY A 93 -15.74 1.66 34.29
C GLY A 93 -14.23 1.53 33.97
N HIS A 94 -13.81 2.05 32.82
CA HIS A 94 -12.46 1.89 32.27
C HIS A 94 -11.76 3.25 32.09
N PRO A 95 -10.41 3.35 32.19
CA PRO A 95 -9.70 4.59 31.93
C PRO A 95 -10.03 5.20 30.57
N VAL A 96 -10.27 6.52 30.56
CA VAL A 96 -10.76 7.23 29.38
C VAL A 96 -9.77 7.23 28.20
N TYR A 97 -8.47 7.14 28.47
CA TYR A 97 -7.41 7.15 27.45
C TYR A 97 -7.60 6.03 26.42
N ASP A 98 -7.81 4.79 26.87
CA ASP A 98 -8.07 3.67 25.95
C ASP A 98 -9.38 3.87 25.17
N CYS A 99 -10.36 4.53 25.77
CA CYS A 99 -11.63 4.85 25.11
C CYS A 99 -11.50 5.91 24.00
N PHE A 100 -10.44 6.73 23.97
CA PHE A 100 -10.17 7.61 22.83
C PHE A 100 -9.84 6.82 21.58
N TYR A 101 -9.09 5.71 21.70
CA TYR A 101 -8.81 4.83 20.56
C TYR A 101 -10.05 4.10 20.09
N ILE A 102 -10.94 3.68 21.00
CA ILE A 102 -12.24 3.09 20.64
C ILE A 102 -13.12 4.11 19.90
N ALA A 103 -13.20 5.34 20.41
CA ALA A 103 -13.96 6.42 19.78
C ALA A 103 -13.39 6.78 18.40
N CYS A 104 -12.06 6.84 18.26
CA CYS A 104 -11.39 7.04 16.98
C CYS A 104 -11.75 5.93 16.00
N ALA A 105 -11.63 4.66 16.41
CA ALA A 105 -11.94 3.51 15.57
C ALA A 105 -13.40 3.52 15.10
N LYS A 106 -14.32 3.92 15.98
CA LYS A 106 -15.74 4.08 15.65
C LYS A 106 -15.98 5.19 14.63
N LEU A 107 -15.33 6.34 14.79
CA LEU A 107 -15.53 7.50 13.93
C LEU A 107 -14.98 7.26 12.51
N THR A 108 -13.87 6.52 12.39
CA THR A 108 -13.21 6.27 11.11
C THR A 108 -13.67 4.98 10.42
N ASP A 109 -14.58 4.22 11.04
CA ASP A 109 -15.01 2.88 10.62
C ASP A 109 -13.81 1.96 10.38
N SER A 110 -12.96 1.84 11.41
CA SER A 110 -11.69 1.13 11.32
C SER A 110 -11.57 0.04 12.39
N ILE A 111 -10.67 -0.92 12.12
CA ILE A 111 -10.33 -1.97 13.09
C ILE A 111 -9.34 -1.39 14.10
N LEU A 112 -9.66 -1.45 15.40
CA LEU A 112 -8.74 -1.09 16.46
C LEU A 112 -7.70 -2.22 16.64
N VAL A 113 -6.42 -1.89 16.49
CA VAL A 113 -5.30 -2.80 16.73
C VAL A 113 -4.54 -2.34 17.97
N THR A 114 -4.35 -3.23 18.93
CA THR A 114 -3.76 -2.94 20.25
C THR A 114 -2.80 -4.05 20.70
N SER A 115 -1.89 -3.73 21.61
CA SER A 115 -1.14 -4.75 22.38
C SER A 115 -1.76 -5.02 23.76
N ASP A 116 -2.83 -4.31 24.15
CA ASP A 116 -3.56 -4.60 25.38
C ASP A 116 -4.63 -5.69 25.16
N ARG A 117 -4.34 -6.87 25.70
CA ARG A 117 -5.23 -8.05 25.63
C ARG A 117 -6.59 -7.86 26.33
N ARG A 118 -6.75 -6.82 27.14
CA ARG A 118 -8.01 -6.53 27.84
C ARG A 118 -8.96 -5.70 26.98
N LEU A 119 -8.42 -4.88 26.07
CA LEU A 119 -9.19 -3.89 25.33
C LEU A 119 -10.24 -4.50 24.37
N PRO A 120 -9.98 -5.62 23.66
CA PRO A 120 -11.01 -6.27 22.85
C PRO A 120 -12.26 -6.69 23.64
N ASN A 121 -12.10 -7.10 24.90
CA ASN A 121 -13.23 -7.46 25.76
C ASN A 121 -14.10 -6.25 26.13
N ILE A 122 -13.46 -5.10 26.34
CA ILE A 122 -14.15 -3.83 26.60
C ILE A 122 -14.93 -3.40 25.36
N VAL A 123 -14.27 -3.44 24.20
CA VAL A 123 -14.89 -3.08 22.91
C VAL A 123 -16.09 -3.95 22.61
N THR A 124 -15.94 -5.27 22.71
CA THR A 124 -17.02 -6.23 22.44
C THR A 124 -18.27 -5.95 23.28
N ARG A 125 -18.09 -5.50 24.53
CA ARG A 125 -19.19 -5.28 25.47
C ARG A 125 -19.79 -3.87 25.39
N TRP A 126 -18.97 -2.85 25.17
CA TRP A 126 -19.36 -1.44 25.36
C TRP A 126 -19.32 -0.62 24.07
N ALA A 127 -18.68 -1.13 23.02
CA ALA A 127 -18.63 -0.51 21.69
C ALA A 127 -18.76 -1.60 20.60
N PRO A 128 -19.87 -2.36 20.54
CA PRO A 128 -20.00 -3.53 19.66
C PRO A 128 -19.98 -3.21 18.16
N ALA A 129 -20.10 -1.93 17.79
CA ALA A 129 -19.92 -1.47 16.42
C ALA A 129 -18.44 -1.39 15.99
N VAL A 130 -17.51 -1.46 16.93
CA VAL A 130 -16.06 -1.44 16.68
C VAL A 130 -15.52 -2.85 16.74
N THR A 131 -14.67 -3.20 15.78
CA THR A 131 -13.87 -4.43 15.87
C THR A 131 -12.52 -4.09 16.49
N ALA A 132 -12.11 -4.84 17.51
CA ALA A 132 -10.80 -4.70 18.13
C ALA A 132 -10.06 -6.04 18.15
N VAL A 133 -8.79 -6.00 17.77
CA VAL A 133 -7.91 -7.17 17.65
C VAL A 133 -6.58 -6.88 18.31
N THR A 134 -5.89 -7.91 18.78
CA THR A 134 -4.54 -7.77 19.31
C THR A 134 -3.50 -8.15 18.25
N LEU A 135 -2.26 -7.73 18.43
CA LEU A 135 -1.16 -8.14 17.54
C LEU A 135 -0.95 -9.66 17.54
N GLU A 136 -1.30 -10.36 18.63
CA GLU A 136 -1.20 -11.83 18.70
C GLU A 136 -2.35 -12.57 18.01
N ASP A 137 -3.39 -11.88 17.53
CA ASP A 137 -4.42 -12.49 16.69
C ASP A 137 -3.88 -12.68 15.27
N GLU A 138 -3.15 -13.78 15.08
CA GLU A 138 -2.53 -14.16 13.80
C GLU A 138 -3.52 -14.12 12.63
N LYS A 139 -4.78 -14.53 12.86
CA LYS A 139 -5.80 -14.56 11.81
C LYS A 139 -6.26 -13.17 11.44
N ALA A 140 -6.45 -12.28 12.42
CA ALA A 140 -6.79 -10.89 12.17
C ALA A 140 -5.63 -10.17 11.47
N MET A 141 -4.40 -10.33 11.95
CA MET A 141 -3.21 -9.70 11.37
C MET A 141 -2.96 -10.16 9.94
N ALA A 142 -3.09 -11.47 9.66
CA ALA A 142 -2.99 -11.98 8.28
C ALA A 142 -4.06 -11.41 7.36
N ARG A 143 -5.29 -11.18 7.85
CA ARG A 143 -6.36 -10.54 7.05
C ARG A 143 -6.06 -9.07 6.78
N ILE A 144 -5.55 -8.34 7.77
CA ILE A 144 -5.17 -6.93 7.62
C ILE A 144 -4.03 -6.80 6.61
N GLU A 145 -2.98 -7.61 6.76
CA GLU A 145 -1.86 -7.64 5.82
C GLU A 145 -2.32 -7.99 4.40
N ALA A 146 -3.09 -9.07 4.25
CA ALA A 146 -3.63 -9.49 2.95
C ALA A 146 -4.49 -8.41 2.29
N ALA A 147 -5.26 -7.65 3.07
CA ALA A 147 -6.03 -6.51 2.57
C ALA A 147 -5.12 -5.33 2.18
N GLY A 148 -4.05 -5.08 2.92
CA GLY A 148 -3.07 -4.02 2.68
C GLY A 148 -2.17 -4.25 1.47
N VAL A 149 -2.09 -5.47 0.94
CA VAL A 149 -1.31 -5.78 -0.28
C VAL A 149 -2.15 -6.20 -1.47
N ARG A 150 -3.48 -6.31 -1.33
CA ARG A 150 -4.38 -6.79 -2.39
C ARG A 150 -4.36 -5.89 -3.63
N PHE A 151 -4.55 -6.49 -4.81
CA PHE A 151 -4.72 -5.78 -6.07
C PHE A 151 -6.09 -5.09 -6.08
N ILE A 152 -6.08 -3.83 -6.46
CA ILE A 152 -7.25 -3.02 -6.73
C ILE A 152 -7.69 -3.27 -8.18
N ILE A 153 -6.73 -3.39 -9.12
CA ILE A 153 -7.04 -3.73 -10.51
C ILE A 153 -7.63 -5.15 -10.60
N SER A 154 -8.75 -5.29 -11.32
CA SER A 154 -9.42 -6.58 -11.43
C SER A 154 -8.70 -7.52 -12.40
N PRO A 155 -8.74 -8.85 -12.18
CA PRO A 155 -8.15 -9.82 -13.10
C PRO A 155 -8.66 -9.69 -14.54
N ALA A 156 -9.96 -9.41 -14.72
CA ALA A 156 -10.56 -9.21 -16.03
C ALA A 156 -9.99 -7.97 -16.74
N LYS A 157 -9.80 -6.86 -16.01
CA LYS A 157 -9.20 -5.63 -16.57
C LYS A 157 -7.75 -5.87 -16.98
N VAL A 158 -6.99 -6.63 -16.19
CA VAL A 158 -5.62 -7.05 -16.54
C VAL A 158 -5.63 -7.91 -17.80
N GLU A 159 -6.58 -8.84 -17.95
CA GLU A 159 -6.71 -9.66 -19.16
C GLU A 159 -7.01 -8.84 -20.41
N GLU A 160 -7.96 -7.91 -20.33
CA GLU A 160 -8.29 -6.99 -21.43
C GLU A 160 -7.06 -6.17 -21.86
N LEU A 161 -6.27 -5.68 -20.90
CA LEU A 161 -5.03 -4.95 -21.15
C LEU A 161 -3.96 -5.82 -21.81
N ILE A 162 -3.77 -7.06 -21.34
CA ILE A 162 -2.84 -8.02 -21.95
C ILE A 162 -3.25 -8.32 -23.39
N GLU A 163 -4.54 -8.57 -23.65
CA GLU A 163 -5.01 -8.82 -25.02
C GLU A 163 -4.86 -7.60 -25.94
N ALA A 164 -5.13 -6.40 -25.41
CA ALA A 164 -4.93 -5.16 -26.15
C ALA A 164 -3.44 -4.96 -26.50
N TRP A 165 -2.56 -5.28 -25.56
CA TRP A 165 -1.11 -5.29 -25.78
C TRP A 165 -0.69 -6.31 -26.84
N ASP A 166 -1.19 -7.55 -26.78
CA ASP A 166 -0.89 -8.58 -27.80
C ASP A 166 -1.37 -8.15 -29.20
N ARG A 167 -2.57 -7.56 -29.31
CA ARG A 167 -3.09 -7.03 -30.60
C ARG A 167 -2.23 -5.90 -31.14
N PHE A 168 -1.77 -5.01 -30.25
CA PHE A 168 -0.81 -3.98 -30.62
C PHE A 168 0.48 -4.61 -31.16
N MET A 169 1.08 -5.56 -30.44
CA MET A 169 2.31 -6.23 -30.86
C MET A 169 2.17 -7.01 -32.17
N ALA A 170 1.03 -7.66 -32.40
CA ALA A 170 0.75 -8.33 -33.67
C ALA A 170 0.65 -7.33 -34.85
N THR A 171 0.03 -6.16 -34.61
CA THR A 171 -0.01 -5.07 -35.61
C THR A 171 1.39 -4.52 -35.83
N TRP A 172 2.15 -4.34 -34.76
CA TRP A 172 3.50 -3.80 -34.76
C TRP A 172 4.47 -4.68 -35.56
N ASP A 173 4.46 -5.99 -35.32
CA ASP A 173 5.27 -6.95 -36.07
C ASP A 173 4.92 -6.95 -37.57
N SER A 174 3.65 -6.71 -37.94
CA SER A 174 3.23 -6.59 -39.33
C SER A 174 3.74 -5.28 -39.95
N VAL A 175 3.58 -4.15 -39.25
CA VAL A 175 4.03 -2.83 -39.73
C VAL A 175 5.55 -2.81 -39.89
N LEU A 176 6.30 -3.38 -38.95
CA LEU A 176 7.75 -3.52 -39.07
C LEU A 176 8.12 -4.41 -40.26
N LYS A 177 7.44 -5.55 -40.44
CA LYS A 177 7.67 -6.39 -41.63
C LYS A 177 7.39 -5.62 -42.91
N ASP A 178 6.29 -4.89 -43.04
CA ASP A 178 5.96 -4.20 -44.29
C ASP A 178 6.86 -2.98 -44.55
N THR A 179 7.17 -2.20 -43.51
CA THR A 179 8.01 -1.00 -43.59
C THR A 179 9.47 -1.34 -43.87
N PHE A 180 9.99 -2.45 -43.31
CA PHE A 180 11.38 -2.88 -43.49
C PHE A 180 11.56 -3.96 -44.57
N SER A 181 10.51 -4.64 -45.04
CA SER A 181 10.63 -5.53 -46.22
C SER A 181 10.82 -4.75 -47.52
N SER A 182 10.43 -3.47 -47.58
CA SER A 182 10.81 -2.56 -48.66
C SER A 182 12.26 -2.04 -48.56
N ALA A 183 12.96 -2.32 -47.45
CA ALA A 183 14.32 -1.86 -47.17
C ALA A 183 15.20 -3.02 -46.66
N SER A 184 15.72 -3.83 -47.60
CA SER A 184 16.80 -4.81 -47.39
C SER A 184 16.44 -6.11 -46.61
N THR A 185 16.87 -7.24 -47.17
CA THR A 185 16.53 -8.63 -46.82
C THR A 185 17.06 -9.18 -45.48
N GLU A 186 17.58 -8.34 -44.58
CA GLU A 186 18.06 -8.79 -43.26
C GLU A 186 17.28 -8.09 -42.13
N ARG A 187 16.58 -8.89 -41.32
CA ARG A 187 15.95 -8.44 -40.06
C ARG A 187 17.02 -7.76 -39.19
N PRO A 188 16.94 -6.45 -38.90
CA PRO A 188 17.87 -5.84 -37.97
C PRO A 188 17.62 -6.43 -36.59
N ARG A 189 18.60 -7.14 -36.03
CA ARG A 189 18.54 -7.65 -34.64
C ARG A 189 18.60 -6.54 -33.59
N ILE A 190 18.94 -5.31 -34.00
CA ILE A 190 19.03 -4.11 -33.17
C ILE A 190 18.41 -2.95 -33.94
N ILE A 191 17.38 -2.32 -33.37
CA ILE A 191 16.74 -1.11 -33.91
C ILE A 191 17.72 0.07 -33.66
N SER A 192 18.21 0.72 -34.73
CA SER A 192 19.06 1.92 -34.64
C SER A 192 18.32 3.08 -33.95
N HIS A 193 19.03 4.10 -33.46
CA HIS A 193 18.40 5.28 -32.84
C HIS A 193 17.39 5.97 -33.77
N GLU A 194 17.69 6.09 -35.07
CA GLU A 194 16.78 6.64 -36.09
C GLU A 194 15.54 5.77 -36.32
N HIS A 195 15.69 4.43 -36.33
CA HIS A 195 14.56 3.52 -36.42
C HIS A 195 13.72 3.51 -35.13
N ARG A 196 14.27 3.94 -33.99
CA ARG A 196 13.58 4.04 -32.71
C ARG A 196 12.62 5.24 -32.69
N ASP A 197 13.01 6.37 -33.28
CA ASP A 197 12.14 7.55 -33.41
C ASP A 197 11.09 7.38 -34.52
N LEU A 198 11.47 6.77 -35.64
CA LEU A 198 10.50 6.36 -36.67
C LEU A 198 9.49 5.36 -36.09
N ALA A 199 9.96 4.40 -35.28
CA ALA A 199 9.10 3.46 -34.60
C ALA A 199 8.15 4.18 -33.64
N LYS A 200 8.65 5.05 -32.76
CA LYS A 200 7.81 5.87 -31.86
C LYS A 200 6.73 6.65 -32.62
N ASN A 201 7.06 7.28 -33.74
CA ASN A 201 6.11 8.04 -34.55
C ASN A 201 5.08 7.13 -35.24
N LEU A 202 5.47 5.96 -35.75
CA LEU A 202 4.56 4.99 -36.36
C LEU A 202 3.61 4.36 -35.33
N VAL A 203 4.11 4.03 -34.14
CA VAL A 203 3.33 3.50 -33.00
C VAL A 203 2.18 4.44 -32.65
N GLN A 204 2.42 5.76 -32.62
CA GLN A 204 1.39 6.76 -32.27
C GLN A 204 0.23 6.85 -33.28
N THR A 205 0.45 6.45 -34.54
CA THR A 205 -0.61 6.43 -35.56
C THR A 205 -1.50 5.18 -35.48
N SER A 206 -1.03 4.11 -34.84
CA SER A 206 -1.74 2.84 -34.74
C SER A 206 -3.02 2.95 -33.90
N PRO A 207 -4.20 2.57 -34.43
CA PRO A 207 -5.44 2.51 -33.66
C PRO A 207 -5.36 1.53 -32.47
N THR A 208 -4.63 0.42 -32.62
CA THR A 208 -4.48 -0.58 -31.53
C THR A 208 -3.61 -0.04 -30.40
N TYR A 209 -2.58 0.73 -30.73
CA TYR A 209 -1.74 1.41 -29.72
C TYR A 209 -2.49 2.54 -29.02
N ARG A 210 -3.18 3.41 -29.76
CA ARG A 210 -3.98 4.50 -29.18
C ARG A 210 -5.03 3.96 -28.21
N ARG A 211 -5.72 2.88 -28.59
CA ARG A 211 -6.68 2.22 -27.70
C ARG A 211 -6.01 1.69 -26.43
N LEU A 212 -4.83 1.08 -26.52
CA LEU A 212 -4.10 0.59 -25.34
C LEU A 212 -3.68 1.73 -24.41
N ILE A 213 -3.18 2.83 -24.98
CA ILE A 213 -2.85 4.06 -24.24
C ILE A 213 -4.09 4.60 -23.52
N GLU A 214 -5.22 4.73 -24.23
CA GLU A 214 -6.49 5.17 -23.63
C GLU A 214 -6.94 4.24 -22.50
N MET A 215 -6.80 2.92 -22.65
CA MET A 215 -7.13 1.95 -21.60
C MET A 215 -6.28 2.16 -20.34
N VAL A 216 -4.96 2.37 -20.47
CA VAL A 216 -4.06 2.63 -19.33
C VAL A 216 -4.28 4.03 -18.73
N GLN A 217 -4.61 5.03 -19.55
CA GLN A 217 -4.96 6.38 -19.08
C GLN A 217 -6.23 6.40 -18.24
N ASN A 218 -7.22 5.58 -18.60
CA ASN A 218 -8.48 5.45 -17.88
C ASN A 218 -8.37 4.64 -16.58
N LEU A 219 -7.20 4.09 -16.26
CA LEU A 219 -6.92 3.52 -14.95
C LEU A 219 -6.74 4.63 -13.92
N ASP A 220 -7.18 4.39 -12.69
CA ASP A 220 -6.76 5.25 -11.60
C ASP A 220 -5.27 5.01 -11.25
N GLN A 221 -4.73 5.86 -10.39
CA GLN A 221 -3.31 5.78 -10.01
C GLN A 221 -2.97 4.45 -9.30
N GLU A 222 -3.87 3.92 -8.47
CA GLU A 222 -3.67 2.68 -7.73
C GLU A 222 -3.71 1.44 -8.65
N GLU A 223 -4.59 1.45 -9.66
CA GLU A 223 -4.62 0.44 -10.71
C GLU A 223 -3.33 0.47 -11.56
N ARG A 224 -2.76 1.66 -11.82
CA ARG A 224 -1.45 1.78 -12.49
C ARG A 224 -0.30 1.24 -11.62
N VAL A 225 -0.32 1.51 -10.32
CA VAL A 225 0.62 0.89 -9.36
C VAL A 225 0.56 -0.63 -9.47
N ASP A 226 -0.63 -1.21 -9.54
CA ASP A 226 -0.78 -2.67 -9.67
C ASP A 226 -0.18 -3.22 -10.96
N LEU A 227 -0.31 -2.51 -12.09
CA LEU A 227 0.36 -2.88 -13.34
C LEU A 227 1.89 -2.88 -13.23
N ILE A 228 2.45 -1.89 -12.52
CA ILE A 228 3.90 -1.81 -12.26
C ILE A 228 4.36 -2.97 -11.37
N VAL A 229 3.56 -3.34 -10.36
CA VAL A 229 3.81 -4.51 -9.50
C VAL A 229 3.81 -5.80 -10.33
N LEU A 230 2.80 -5.99 -11.18
CA LEU A 230 2.72 -7.15 -12.08
C LEU A 230 3.95 -7.22 -12.98
N ALA A 231 4.29 -6.13 -13.67
CA ALA A 231 5.46 -6.11 -14.55
C ALA A 231 6.78 -6.42 -13.83
N SER A 232 6.99 -5.85 -12.64
CA SER A 232 8.18 -6.09 -11.83
C SER A 232 8.32 -7.57 -11.45
N ALA A 233 7.21 -8.22 -11.04
CA ALA A 233 7.19 -9.65 -10.79
C ALA A 233 7.45 -10.47 -12.06
N GLY A 234 6.90 -10.06 -13.21
CA GLY A 234 7.11 -10.69 -14.52
C GLY A 234 8.56 -10.68 -15.00
N ARG A 235 9.33 -9.65 -14.62
CA ARG A 235 10.79 -9.58 -14.88
C ARG A 235 11.66 -10.45 -13.98
N GLY A 236 11.07 -11.09 -12.97
CA GLY A 236 11.77 -12.06 -12.13
C GLY A 236 12.33 -11.49 -10.85
N GLU A 237 11.84 -10.32 -10.43
CA GLU A 237 12.18 -9.77 -9.12
C GLU A 237 11.67 -10.68 -8.01
N ARG A 238 12.60 -11.23 -7.23
CA ARG A 238 12.32 -12.15 -6.13
C ARG A 238 12.27 -11.38 -4.82
N THR A 239 11.15 -10.70 -4.58
CA THR A 239 10.87 -10.04 -3.30
C THR A 239 9.40 -10.23 -2.92
N THR A 240 9.02 -9.81 -1.71
CA THR A 240 7.64 -9.91 -1.28
C THR A 240 6.76 -8.92 -2.04
N ARG A 241 5.49 -9.28 -2.21
CA ARG A 241 4.49 -8.40 -2.85
C ARG A 241 4.42 -7.02 -2.22
N ARG A 242 4.59 -6.94 -0.90
CA ARG A 242 4.67 -5.68 -0.17
C ARG A 242 5.80 -4.79 -0.68
N HIS A 243 7.01 -5.32 -0.83
CA HIS A 243 8.14 -4.53 -1.34
C HIS A 243 7.93 -4.07 -2.78
N LEU A 244 7.31 -4.91 -3.62
CA LEU A 244 6.95 -4.50 -4.98
C LEU A 244 5.94 -3.34 -4.96
N LEU A 245 4.94 -3.41 -4.08
CA LEU A 245 3.93 -2.37 -3.91
C LEU A 245 4.55 -1.05 -3.42
N ASP A 246 5.37 -1.11 -2.36
CA ASP A 246 6.08 0.06 -1.82
C ASP A 246 6.88 0.76 -2.91
N ARG A 247 7.62 0.00 -3.73
CA ARG A 247 8.40 0.57 -4.83
C ARG A 247 7.50 1.15 -5.94
N ALA A 248 6.45 0.43 -6.31
CA ALA A 248 5.56 0.85 -7.39
C ALA A 248 4.82 2.16 -7.08
N LEU A 249 4.47 2.41 -5.82
CA LEU A 249 3.86 3.67 -5.38
C LEU A 249 4.78 4.88 -5.56
N HIS A 250 6.08 4.72 -5.37
CA HIS A 250 7.03 5.80 -5.64
C HIS A 250 7.27 5.98 -7.14
N MET A 251 7.25 4.90 -7.92
CA MET A 251 7.50 4.95 -9.36
C MET A 251 6.34 5.49 -10.17
N VAL A 252 5.09 5.33 -9.71
CA VAL A 252 3.90 5.63 -10.55
C VAL A 252 3.82 7.09 -10.98
N ASP A 253 4.35 8.02 -10.17
CA ASP A 253 4.38 9.45 -10.49
C ASP A 253 5.58 9.84 -11.37
N GLU A 254 6.61 9.00 -11.44
CA GLU A 254 7.81 9.20 -12.26
C GLU A 254 7.64 8.65 -13.68
N LEU A 255 6.79 7.64 -13.85
CA LEU A 255 6.53 7.00 -15.14
C LEU A 255 5.40 7.70 -15.88
N ASP A 256 5.61 7.99 -17.16
CA ASP A 256 4.50 8.41 -18.02
C ASP A 256 3.65 7.20 -18.45
N ILE A 257 2.51 7.48 -19.07
CA ILE A 257 1.59 6.45 -19.57
C ILE A 257 2.27 5.52 -20.59
N ILE A 258 3.17 6.06 -21.40
CA ILE A 258 3.87 5.32 -22.45
C ILE A 258 4.82 4.31 -21.81
N ASP A 259 5.55 4.70 -20.77
CA ASP A 259 6.42 3.82 -20.01
C ASP A 259 5.63 2.66 -19.41
N ILE A 260 4.48 2.95 -18.79
CA ILE A 260 3.61 1.92 -18.21
C ILE A 260 3.12 0.94 -19.28
N VAL A 261 2.70 1.41 -20.46
CA VAL A 261 2.30 0.55 -21.57
C VAL A 261 3.43 -0.38 -22.04
N HIS A 262 4.67 0.12 -22.07
CA HIS A 262 5.82 -0.69 -22.48
C HIS A 262 6.22 -1.76 -21.46
N LEU A 263 5.76 -1.67 -20.21
CA LEU A 263 5.85 -2.75 -19.23
C LEU A 263 4.93 -3.95 -19.58
N GLY A 264 4.05 -3.81 -20.57
CA GLY A 264 2.99 -4.78 -20.88
C GLY A 264 3.44 -6.19 -21.20
N VAL A 265 4.67 -6.37 -21.70
CA VAL A 265 5.26 -7.70 -21.96
C VAL A 265 5.30 -8.58 -20.70
N ASP A 266 5.42 -7.96 -19.53
CA ASP A 266 5.64 -8.66 -18.27
C ASP A 266 4.36 -8.85 -17.45
N TRP A 267 3.24 -8.22 -17.82
CA TRP A 267 1.99 -8.29 -17.02
C TRP A 267 1.46 -9.72 -16.87
N ARG A 268 1.50 -10.51 -17.95
CA ARG A 268 1.04 -11.91 -17.97
C ARG A 268 1.87 -12.77 -17.02
N GLU A 269 3.18 -12.67 -17.12
CA GLU A 269 4.12 -13.45 -16.31
C GLU A 269 4.06 -13.03 -14.83
N GLY A 270 3.93 -11.73 -14.57
CA GLY A 270 3.71 -11.18 -13.24
C GLY A 270 2.47 -11.74 -12.55
N ARG A 271 1.35 -11.77 -13.28
CA ARG A 271 0.10 -12.35 -12.79
C ARG A 271 0.30 -13.82 -12.42
N ALA A 272 0.95 -14.61 -13.27
CA ALA A 272 1.20 -16.02 -13.00
C ALA A 272 2.11 -16.25 -11.79
N ARG A 273 3.09 -15.36 -11.56
CA ARG A 273 4.03 -15.46 -10.43
C ARG A 273 3.46 -14.95 -9.10
N LEU A 274 2.51 -14.03 -9.14
CA LEU A 274 1.84 -13.49 -7.96
C LEU A 274 0.52 -14.21 -7.62
N ALA A 275 0.04 -15.10 -8.51
CA ALA A 275 -1.04 -16.01 -8.24
C ALA A 275 -0.52 -17.21 -7.44
N GLY A 276 -0.54 -17.06 -6.12
CA GLY A 276 -0.14 -18.04 -5.10
C GLY A 276 -0.37 -17.46 -3.71
#